data_AF-A0A1A8S4F5-F1
#
_entry.id   AF-A0A1A8S4F5-F1
#
_cell.length_a   1.000
_cell.length_b   1.000
_cell.length_c   1.000
_cell.angle_alpha   90.00
_cell.angle_beta   90.00
_cell.angle_gamma   90.00
#
_symmetry.space_group_name_H-M   'P 1'
#
loop_
_entity.id
_entity.type
_entity.pdbx_description
1 polymer ?
#
loop_
_entity_poly.entity_id
_entity_poly.type
_entity_poly.pdbx_seq_one_letter_code
_entity_poly.pdbx_strand_id
1 'polypeptide(L)'
;WCIRVRREADEVMHPSCLVPTVQACGGSAMIWGCCSWSGLGSATGCAPRMRSADYLKIFNDQVIPSSLMARAYSKMIMPGLIRLRQ
;
A
#
# COMPACT_ATOMS: atom_id res chain seq x y z
N TRP A 1 -19.61 -6.23 16.58
CA TRP A 1 -20.71 -5.87 15.67
C TRP A 1 -20.56 -4.40 15.30
N CYS A 2 -20.23 -4.10 14.04
CA CYS A 2 -20.24 -2.71 13.55
C CYS A 2 -21.68 -2.34 13.18
N ILE A 3 -22.21 -1.28 13.79
CA ILE A 3 -23.58 -0.82 13.54
C ILE A 3 -23.58 -0.08 12.20
N ARG A 4 -24.53 -0.38 11.31
CA ARG A 4 -24.68 0.38 10.06
C ARG A 4 -25.31 1.73 10.39
N VAL A 5 -24.47 2.76 10.46
CA VAL A 5 -24.92 4.15 10.62
C VAL A 5 -25.48 4.65 9.28
N ARG A 6 -26.68 5.21 9.29
CA ARG A 6 -27.32 5.89 8.15
C ARG A 6 -27.97 7.18 8.62
N ARG A 7 -28.26 8.07 7.67
CA ARG A 7 -29.02 9.30 7.89
C ARG A 7 -30.16 9.33 6.86
N GLU A 8 -31.23 10.04 7.18
CA GLU A 8 -32.36 10.17 6.26
C GLU A 8 -31.99 11.02 5.04
N ALA A 9 -32.74 10.86 3.95
CA ALA A 9 -32.59 11.71 2.78
C ALA A 9 -32.83 13.17 3.18
N ASP A 10 -31.96 14.08 2.70
CA ASP A 10 -32.02 15.52 2.92
C ASP A 10 -31.73 16.03 4.35
N GLU A 11 -31.29 15.17 5.27
CA GLU A 11 -30.91 15.58 6.63
C GLU A 11 -29.48 16.19 6.68
N VAL A 12 -29.36 17.46 7.09
CA VAL A 12 -28.05 18.16 7.16
C VAL A 12 -27.20 17.66 8.34
N MET A 13 -25.92 17.36 8.12
CA MET A 13 -25.02 16.83 9.18
C MET A 13 -24.56 17.94 10.11
N HIS A 14 -25.20 18.06 11.28
CA HIS A 14 -24.77 19.02 12.28
C HIS A 14 -23.53 18.51 13.03
N PRO A 15 -22.51 19.35 13.31
CA PRO A 15 -21.30 18.93 14.03
C PRO A 15 -21.57 18.32 15.42
N SER A 16 -22.66 18.72 16.08
CA SER A 16 -23.06 18.14 17.37
C SER A 16 -23.52 16.68 17.28
N CYS A 17 -23.81 16.16 16.09
CA CYS A 17 -24.19 14.77 15.85
C CYS A 17 -22.97 13.84 15.77
N LEU A 18 -21.75 14.40 15.78
CA LEU A 18 -20.51 13.64 15.71
C LEU A 18 -19.86 13.57 17.10
N VAL A 19 -19.69 12.36 17.62
CA VAL A 19 -18.78 12.12 18.75
C VAL A 19 -17.40 11.83 18.16
N PRO A 20 -16.36 12.62 18.48
CA PRO A 20 -15.04 12.41 17.93
C PRO A 20 -14.51 11.04 18.38
N THR A 21 -14.04 10.24 17.41
CA THR A 21 -13.36 8.97 17.67
C THR A 21 -12.07 8.92 16.87
N VAL A 22 -11.03 8.31 17.45
CA VAL A 22 -9.73 8.11 16.78
C VAL A 22 -9.79 6.97 15.76
N GLN A 23 -10.66 5.98 15.98
CA GLN A 23 -10.86 4.84 15.06
C GLN A 23 -12.34 4.49 14.95
N ALA A 24 -12.79 4.33 13.71
CA ALA A 24 -14.15 3.86 13.42
C ALA A 24 -14.24 2.33 13.53
N CYS A 25 -15.43 1.83 13.85
CA CYS A 25 -15.68 0.39 14.03
C CYS A 25 -15.70 -0.39 12.68
N GLY A 26 -15.49 0.27 11.55
CA GLY A 26 -15.52 -0.31 10.20
C GLY A 26 -14.32 -1.20 9.85
N GLY A 27 -13.40 -1.42 10.79
CA GLY A 27 -12.19 -2.21 10.56
C GLY A 27 -11.12 -1.45 9.78
N SER A 28 -10.01 -2.15 9.48
CA SER A 28 -8.92 -1.62 8.66
C SER A 28 -8.29 -2.73 7.81
N ALA A 29 -7.71 -2.36 6.68
CA ALA A 29 -6.92 -3.25 5.85
C ALA A 29 -5.45 -2.80 5.90
N MET A 30 -4.54 -3.77 6.06
CA MET A 30 -3.11 -3.50 5.94
C MET A 30 -2.66 -3.91 4.53
N ILE A 31 -1.90 -3.03 3.89
CA ILE A 31 -1.33 -3.26 2.56
C ILE A 31 0.18 -3.08 2.67
N TRP A 32 0.91 -4.01 2.07
CA TRP A 32 2.35 -3.89 1.87
C TRP A 32 2.61 -3.66 0.39
N GLY A 33 3.55 -2.78 0.07
CA GLY A 33 3.95 -2.54 -1.31
C GLY A 33 5.40 -2.08 -1.42
N CYS A 34 5.94 -2.15 -2.62
CA CYS A 34 7.29 -1.68 -2.93
C CYS A 34 7.28 -0.62 -4.03
N CYS A 35 8.20 0.33 -3.96
CA CYS A 35 8.43 1.33 -4.99
C CYS A 35 9.92 1.48 -5.25
N SER A 36 10.26 1.93 -6.46
CA SER A 36 11.62 2.19 -6.90
C SER A 36 11.65 3.47 -7.72
N TRP A 37 12.86 3.98 -7.99
CA TRP A 37 13.03 5.10 -8.92
C TRP A 37 12.35 4.87 -10.27
N SER A 38 12.41 3.64 -10.79
CA SER A 38 11.79 3.27 -12.07
C SER A 38 10.26 3.17 -12.02
N GLY A 39 9.63 3.26 -10.85
CA GLY A 39 8.18 3.22 -10.70
C GLY A 39 7.68 2.42 -9.50
N LEU A 40 6.35 2.33 -9.41
CA LEU A 40 5.63 1.52 -8.43
C LEU A 40 5.81 0.03 -8.73
N GLY A 41 6.18 -0.73 -7.70
CA GLY A 41 6.21 -2.20 -7.74
C GLY A 41 4.88 -2.80 -7.27
N SER A 42 4.91 -4.07 -6.89
CA SER A 42 3.70 -4.78 -6.45
C SER A 42 3.22 -4.30 -5.08
N ALA A 43 1.89 -4.38 -4.87
CA ALA A 43 1.22 -4.14 -3.60
C ALA A 43 0.27 -5.31 -3.28
N THR A 44 0.27 -5.78 -2.04
CA THR A 44 -0.52 -6.92 -1.58
C THR A 44 -1.13 -6.69 -0.19
N GLY A 45 -2.31 -7.25 0.02
CA GLY A 45 -2.97 -7.27 1.32
C GLY A 45 -2.18 -8.10 2.33
N CYS A 46 -2.15 -7.65 3.58
CA CYS A 46 -1.39 -8.28 4.64
C CYS A 46 -2.27 -8.55 5.87
N ALA A 47 -1.90 -9.60 6.60
CA ALA A 47 -2.52 -9.86 7.89
C ALA A 47 -2.27 -8.68 8.85
N PRO A 48 -3.24 -8.34 9.74
CA PRO A 48 -3.08 -7.27 10.73
C PRO A 48 -1.86 -7.44 11.64
N ARG A 49 -1.39 -8.68 11.82
CA ARG A 49 -0.16 -8.99 12.53
C ARG A 49 0.69 -9.92 11.66
N MET A 50 1.77 -9.37 11.14
CA MET A 50 2.66 -10.09 10.22
C MET A 50 3.76 -10.81 11.01
N ARG A 51 3.96 -12.11 10.74
CA ARG A 51 5.12 -12.85 11.25
C ARG A 51 6.25 -12.80 10.22
N SER A 52 7.46 -13.14 10.64
CA SER A 52 8.63 -13.19 9.75
C SER A 52 8.40 -14.08 8.52
N ALA A 53 7.76 -15.23 8.68
CA ALA A 53 7.43 -16.14 7.58
C ALA A 53 6.46 -15.50 6.57
N ASP A 54 5.47 -14.73 7.05
CA ASP A 54 4.50 -14.05 6.19
C ASP A 54 5.20 -12.93 5.38
N TYR A 55 6.16 -12.23 6.01
CA TYR A 55 7.01 -11.25 5.34
C TYR A 55 7.92 -11.88 4.29
N LEU A 56 8.59 -12.99 4.62
CA LEU A 56 9.44 -13.72 3.67
C LEU A 56 8.65 -14.21 2.45
N LYS A 57 7.40 -14.63 2.66
CA LYS A 57 6.51 -14.99 1.57
C LYS A 57 6.24 -13.79 0.66
N ILE A 58 5.85 -12.64 1.22
CA ILE A 58 5.64 -11.41 0.44
C ILE A 58 6.93 -10.98 -0.28
N PHE A 59 8.08 -11.12 0.37
CA PHE A 59 9.36 -10.78 -0.24
C PHE A 59 9.65 -11.64 -1.49
N ASN A 60 9.54 -12.96 -1.37
CA ASN A 60 9.77 -13.87 -2.48
C ASN A 60 8.73 -13.71 -3.60
N ASP A 61 7.46 -13.54 -3.24
CA ASP A 61 6.36 -13.49 -4.21
C ASP A 61 6.22 -12.12 -4.89
N GLN A 62 6.60 -11.03 -4.20
CA GLN A 62 6.31 -9.66 -4.65
C GLN A 62 7.58 -8.81 -4.84
N VAL A 63 8.54 -8.83 -3.92
CA VAL A 63 9.75 -7.97 -3.98
C VAL A 63 10.73 -8.45 -5.03
N ILE A 64 11.05 -9.74 -5.06
CA ILE A 64 12.04 -10.28 -6.00
C ILE A 64 11.57 -10.06 -7.45
N PRO A 65 10.33 -10.39 -7.83
CA PRO A 65 9.86 -10.14 -9.19
C PRO A 65 9.85 -8.66 -9.56
N SER A 66 9.36 -7.79 -8.66
CA SER A 66 9.29 -6.34 -8.94
C SER A 66 10.66 -5.69 -9.05
N SER A 67 11.63 -6.10 -8.22
CA SER A 67 13.01 -5.62 -8.30
C SER A 67 13.75 -6.11 -9.55
N LEU A 68 13.51 -7.34 -10.00
CA LEU A 68 14.02 -7.85 -11.26
C LEU A 68 13.47 -7.05 -12.45
N MET A 69 12.17 -6.75 -12.45
CA MET A 69 11.56 -5.91 -13.47
C MET A 69 12.17 -4.50 -13.45
N ALA A 70 12.23 -3.85 -12.29
CA ALA A 70 12.85 -2.53 -12.13
C ALA A 70 14.30 -2.49 -12.65
N ARG A 71 15.09 -3.55 -12.40
CA ARG A 71 16.46 -3.69 -12.91
C ARG A 71 16.51 -3.87 -14.43
N ALA A 72 15.56 -4.59 -15.02
CA ALA A 72 15.47 -4.71 -16.47
C ALA A 72 15.11 -3.38 -17.13
N TYR A 73 14.13 -2.65 -16.57
CA TYR A 73 13.73 -1.32 -17.04
C TYR A 73 14.88 -0.30 -16.94
N SER A 74 15.61 -0.27 -15.82
CA SER A 74 16.73 0.67 -15.66
C SER A 74 17.86 0.40 -16.66
N LYS A 75 18.16 -0.87 -16.96
CA LYS A 75 19.13 -1.24 -18.01
C LYS A 75 18.66 -0.85 -19.42
N MET A 76 17.36 -0.89 -19.68
CA MET A 76 16.79 -0.54 -20.98
C MET A 76 16.76 0.98 -21.23
N ILE A 77 16.49 1.77 -20.19
CA ILE A 77 16.28 3.22 -20.31
C ILE A 77 17.56 4.03 -20.00
N MET A 78 18.53 3.48 -19.25
CA MET A 78 19.75 4.19 -18.83
C MET A 78 21.08 3.62 -19.36
N PRO A 79 21.26 3.29 -20.66
CA PRO A 79 22.60 2.98 -21.16
C PRO A 79 23.53 4.22 -21.19
N GLY A 80 22.99 5.44 -21.15
CA GLY A 80 23.76 6.69 -21.28
C GLY A 80 24.33 7.28 -19.98
N LEU A 81 23.80 6.95 -18.80
CA LEU A 81 24.15 7.63 -17.55
C LEU A 81 25.40 7.05 -16.85
N ILE A 82 25.80 5.82 -17.17
CA ILE A 82 27.00 5.17 -16.60
C ILE A 82 28.30 5.82 -17.13
N ARG A 83 28.25 6.54 -18.26
CA ARG A 83 29.43 7.16 -18.89
C ARG A 83 29.84 8.53 -18.31
N LEU A 84 29.11 9.09 -17.35
CA LEU A 84 29.39 10.41 -16.76
C LEU A 84 30.12 10.35 -15.41
N ARG A 85 30.68 9.18 -15.05
CA ARG A 85 31.41 8.99 -13.79
C ARG A 85 32.81 8.37 -13.97
N GLN A 86 33.44 8.61 -15.12
CA GLN A 86 34.87 8.38 -15.32
C GLN A 86 35.59 9.70 -15.55
#